data_AF-A0AAW5C5X3-F1
#
_entry.id   AF-A0AAW5C5X3-F1
#
_cell.length_a   1.000
_cell.length_b   1.000
_cell.length_c   1.000
_cell.angle_alpha   90.00
_cell.angle_beta   90.00
_cell.angle_gamma   90.00
#
_symmetry.space_group_name_H-M   'P 1'
#
loop_
_entity.id
_entity.type
_entity.pdbx_description
1 polymer ?
#
loop_
_entity_poly.entity_id
_entity_poly.type
_entity_poly.pdbx_seq_one_letter_code
_entity_poly.pdbx_strand_id
1 'polypeptide(L)'
;MKDRKYSVMDRTAAAAFAIVLGISGIWGLKEQENAPGKNRAAMVREAADPADMAADSAEESGAEQNAAGRASRESAAVVLDEKQMETVSDIMAALEKGNLKEAASVMECEADMLADMFYTAMDGVRYLFDGSSFQADIDGRGMVFTKAGTVYYGTFKAGKPEGQCTALQVVDLDAPRYDYSQGIWKDGRMEGKGHTGYCYFERSPEGEARDICKTGTFSQDLMEGDVVYTSMNEEDQVSTWKLRVEHGIAIMDDRWDYVESTGEYQLLSEDNDNHAYVVEEDQAAMPMWVNLLIWEE
;
A
#
# COMPACT_ATOMS: atom_id res chain seq x y z
N MET A 1 -48.57 -4.00 15.36
CA MET A 1 -48.34 -4.53 13.99
C MET A 1 -46.93 -4.15 13.60
N LYS A 2 -46.21 -5.12 13.00
CA LYS A 2 -44.85 -4.99 12.46
C LYS A 2 -44.79 -3.87 11.41
N ASP A 3 -43.64 -3.20 11.28
CA ASP A 3 -42.84 -3.28 10.04
C ASP A 3 -41.46 -2.63 10.18
N ARG A 4 -40.43 -3.42 9.85
CA ARG A 4 -39.06 -2.99 9.50
C ARG A 4 -39.08 -2.56 8.04
N LYS A 5 -38.29 -1.54 7.66
CA LYS A 5 -37.60 -1.50 6.37
C LYS A 5 -36.24 -0.82 6.49
N TYR A 6 -35.23 -1.51 5.98
CA TYR A 6 -33.83 -1.13 5.80
C TYR A 6 -33.63 -0.26 4.54
N SER A 7 -32.40 0.26 4.40
CA SER A 7 -31.68 0.56 3.14
C SER A 7 -31.87 1.99 2.58
N VAL A 8 -30.87 2.74 2.08
CA VAL A 8 -29.47 2.51 1.67
C VAL A 8 -28.70 3.82 1.92
N MET A 9 -27.47 3.74 2.44
CA MET A 9 -26.49 4.83 2.42
C MET A 9 -25.75 4.77 1.08
N ASP A 10 -25.79 5.85 0.29
CA ASP A 10 -25.04 5.93 -0.96
C ASP A 10 -23.64 6.49 -0.69
N ARG A 11 -22.64 5.74 -1.16
CA ARG A 11 -21.20 5.94 -0.93
C ARG A 11 -20.60 6.56 -2.18
N THR A 12 -20.08 7.77 -2.11
CA THR A 12 -19.11 8.25 -3.12
C THR A 12 -18.27 9.39 -2.57
N ALA A 13 -17.01 9.10 -2.24
CA ALA A 13 -15.83 9.93 -2.51
C ALA A 13 -14.62 9.36 -1.77
N ALA A 14 -13.67 8.87 -2.57
CA ALA A 14 -12.22 8.76 -2.36
C ALA A 14 -11.71 8.80 -0.91
N ALA A 15 -11.45 7.61 -0.37
CA ALA A 15 -10.66 7.47 0.84
C ALA A 15 -9.20 7.21 0.44
N ALA A 16 -8.39 8.27 0.43
CA ALA A 16 -6.95 8.14 0.63
C ALA A 16 -6.72 7.93 2.14
N PHE A 17 -6.86 6.69 2.60
CA PHE A 17 -6.38 6.30 3.93
C PHE A 17 -4.97 5.75 3.78
N ALA A 18 -3.98 6.64 3.88
CA ALA A 18 -2.71 6.25 4.47
C ALA A 18 -2.97 6.02 5.97
N ILE A 19 -3.37 4.81 6.32
CA ILE A 19 -3.25 4.29 7.69
C ILE A 19 -2.50 2.96 7.56
N VAL A 20 -1.17 3.04 7.44
CA VAL A 20 -0.35 1.96 7.98
C VAL A 20 -0.18 2.26 9.45
N LEU A 21 -1.20 1.90 10.23
CA LEU A 21 -1.12 1.80 11.68
C LEU A 21 -1.82 0.52 12.10
N GLY A 22 -1.15 -0.61 11.90
CA GLY A 22 -0.85 -1.38 13.10
C GLY A 22 0.40 -0.73 13.69
N ILE A 23 0.26 0.36 14.45
CA ILE A 23 1.34 0.69 15.39
C ILE A 23 1.26 -0.44 16.40
N SER A 24 1.92 -1.56 16.11
CA SER A 24 2.27 -2.50 17.15
C SER A 24 3.28 -1.75 18.01
N GLY A 25 2.78 -1.10 19.06
CA GLY A 25 3.64 -0.56 20.09
C GLY A 25 4.47 -1.72 20.63
N ILE A 26 5.76 -1.73 20.32
CA ILE A 26 6.70 -2.67 20.93
C ILE A 26 6.81 -2.25 22.40
N TRP A 27 6.05 -2.90 23.27
CA TRP A 27 6.43 -2.96 24.68
C TRP A 27 7.85 -3.54 24.73
N GLY A 28 8.79 -2.83 25.37
CA GLY A 28 10.21 -3.21 25.42
C GLY A 28 11.23 -2.09 25.18
N LEU A 29 10.86 -1.01 24.48
CA LEU A 29 11.74 0.14 24.20
C LEU A 29 11.63 1.31 25.20
N LYS A 30 10.88 1.13 26.29
CA LYS A 30 10.64 2.19 27.28
C LYS A 30 11.46 1.93 28.55
N GLU A 31 12.73 2.30 28.53
CA GLU A 31 13.47 2.49 29.79
C GLU A 31 12.93 3.73 30.54
N GLN A 32 12.68 3.53 31.83
CA GLN A 32 12.47 4.52 32.89
C GLN A 32 13.49 5.68 32.79
N GLU A 33 13.24 6.96 33.12
CA GLU A 33 12.46 7.57 34.19
C GLU A 33 12.43 9.12 34.03
N ASN A 34 11.38 9.76 34.58
CA ASN A 34 11.25 11.15 35.07
C ASN A 34 10.84 12.35 34.16
N ALA A 35 9.69 12.94 34.55
CA ALA A 35 8.98 14.15 34.08
C ALA A 35 9.61 15.47 34.64
N PRO A 36 9.09 16.72 34.40
CA PRO A 36 7.87 17.14 33.68
C PRO A 36 8.04 18.34 32.70
N GLY A 37 7.09 18.57 31.78
CA GLY A 37 7.09 19.84 31.03
C GLY A 37 6.08 20.06 29.91
N LYS A 38 4.85 20.43 30.29
CA LYS A 38 3.91 21.34 29.59
C LYS A 38 3.32 20.94 28.23
N ASN A 39 2.04 20.58 28.32
CA ASN A 39 0.99 20.95 27.36
C ASN A 39 1.14 22.37 26.83
N ARG A 40 1.10 22.52 25.50
CA ARG A 40 0.55 23.71 24.84
C ARG A 40 -0.24 23.31 23.60
N ALA A 41 -1.55 23.30 23.76
CA ALA A 41 -2.46 23.60 22.67
C ALA A 41 -2.51 25.12 22.44
N ALA A 42 -2.75 25.47 21.17
CA ALA A 42 -3.42 26.67 20.66
C ALA A 42 -2.63 27.96 20.31
N MET A 43 -3.09 28.51 19.16
CA MET A 43 -2.99 29.86 18.56
C MET A 43 -1.90 29.98 17.48
N VAL A 44 -2.27 30.21 16.21
CA VAL A 44 -2.92 31.45 15.73
C VAL A 44 -4.13 31.20 14.82
N ARG A 45 -5.21 31.97 15.06
CA ARG A 45 -6.33 32.29 14.16
C ARG A 45 -6.25 33.78 13.80
N GLU A 46 -7.03 34.15 12.77
CA GLU A 46 -7.47 35.51 12.34
C GLU A 46 -6.53 36.20 11.33
N ALA A 47 -6.96 36.81 10.21
CA ALA A 47 -8.26 37.25 9.67
C ALA A 47 -8.15 37.19 8.11
N ALA A 48 -9.19 37.15 7.27
CA ALA A 48 -10.39 37.98 7.24
C ALA A 48 -11.51 37.34 6.40
N ASP A 49 -12.74 37.78 6.69
CA ASP A 49 -14.04 37.41 6.10
C ASP A 49 -14.76 38.76 5.80
N PRO A 50 -16.00 38.83 5.26
CA PRO A 50 -16.58 38.33 4.00
C PRO A 50 -17.31 39.46 3.22
N ALA A 51 -17.87 39.22 2.02
CA ALA A 51 -19.16 39.79 1.55
C ALA A 51 -19.51 39.46 0.07
N ASP A 52 -20.65 38.76 -0.06
CA ASP A 52 -21.79 39.08 -0.94
C ASP A 52 -21.68 38.91 -2.47
N MET A 53 -22.47 37.97 -3.02
CA MET A 53 -23.59 38.27 -3.96
C MET A 53 -24.19 36.99 -4.58
N ALA A 54 -25.46 36.77 -4.25
CA ALA A 54 -26.59 36.35 -5.10
C ALA A 54 -26.54 35.06 -5.96
N ALA A 55 -27.38 34.11 -5.53
CA ALA A 55 -28.39 33.37 -6.29
C ALA A 55 -28.44 33.54 -7.84
N ASP A 56 -28.49 32.40 -8.54
CA ASP A 56 -29.65 32.10 -9.39
C ASP A 56 -29.82 30.59 -9.61
N SER A 57 -31.07 30.18 -9.70
CA SER A 57 -31.62 28.85 -9.89
C SER A 57 -31.83 28.53 -11.37
N ALA A 58 -31.68 27.26 -11.78
CA ALA A 58 -32.53 26.64 -12.82
C ALA A 58 -32.24 25.13 -12.96
N GLU A 59 -33.30 24.41 -13.32
CA GLU A 59 -33.48 22.96 -13.36
C GLU A 59 -32.95 22.28 -14.64
N GLU A 60 -32.87 20.95 -14.51
CA GLU A 60 -33.23 19.91 -15.49
C GLU A 60 -32.29 19.46 -16.63
N SER A 61 -32.15 18.12 -16.63
CA SER A 61 -32.10 17.21 -17.78
C SER A 61 -30.74 16.92 -18.45
N GLY A 62 -30.41 15.63 -18.51
CA GLY A 62 -29.27 15.14 -19.30
C GLY A 62 -28.69 13.81 -18.82
N ALA A 63 -29.52 12.79 -18.62
CA ALA A 63 -29.03 11.42 -18.65
C ALA A 63 -28.61 11.07 -20.09
N GLU A 64 -27.64 10.16 -20.21
CA GLU A 64 -27.21 9.49 -21.45
C GLU A 64 -26.48 10.34 -22.49
N GLN A 65 -25.21 10.62 -22.23
CA GLN A 65 -24.16 10.69 -23.26
C GLN A 65 -22.80 10.85 -22.59
N ASN A 66 -22.12 9.75 -22.23
CA ASN A 66 -20.66 9.71 -22.05
C ASN A 66 -20.08 8.28 -22.00
N ALA A 67 -20.80 7.28 -22.56
CA ALA A 67 -20.30 5.90 -22.67
C ALA A 67 -19.72 5.56 -24.06
N ALA A 68 -19.69 6.51 -24.99
CA ALA A 68 -19.30 6.29 -26.39
C ALA A 68 -17.99 6.99 -26.81
N GLY A 69 -17.19 7.47 -25.85
CA GLY A 69 -15.96 8.24 -26.14
C GLY A 69 -14.64 7.48 -26.04
N ARG A 70 -14.64 6.20 -25.60
CA ARG A 70 -13.39 5.45 -25.35
C ARG A 70 -13.02 4.44 -26.45
N ALA A 71 -13.63 4.56 -27.63
CA ALA A 71 -13.26 3.76 -28.80
C ALA A 71 -12.11 4.43 -29.56
N SER A 72 -10.99 3.70 -29.66
CA SER A 72 -9.84 3.90 -30.54
C SER A 72 -9.16 5.28 -30.49
N ARG A 73 -8.39 5.54 -29.43
CA ARG A 73 -7.10 6.21 -29.67
C ARG A 73 -6.15 5.10 -30.11
N GLU A 74 -5.68 5.14 -31.36
CA GLU A 74 -4.46 4.42 -31.70
C GLU A 74 -3.42 4.87 -30.67
N SER A 75 -2.98 3.95 -29.80
CA SER A 75 -1.97 4.24 -28.80
C SER A 75 -0.72 4.66 -29.56
N ALA A 76 -0.41 5.97 -29.55
CA ALA A 76 0.85 6.46 -30.06
C ALA A 76 1.97 5.69 -29.34
N ALA A 77 2.96 5.21 -30.08
CA ALA A 77 4.09 4.53 -29.47
C ALA A 77 4.71 5.44 -28.40
N VAL A 78 4.87 4.93 -27.17
CA VAL A 78 5.55 5.67 -26.11
C VAL A 78 7.01 5.79 -26.52
N VAL A 79 7.44 7.02 -26.81
CA VAL A 79 8.83 7.33 -27.14
C VAL A 79 9.47 7.95 -25.92
N LEU A 80 10.46 7.25 -25.35
CA LEU A 80 11.27 7.73 -24.25
C LEU A 80 12.53 8.41 -24.78
N ASP A 81 13.01 9.42 -24.04
CA ASP A 81 14.38 9.89 -24.20
C ASP A 81 15.41 8.91 -23.60
N GLU A 82 16.70 9.19 -23.82
CA GLU A 82 17.79 8.34 -23.37
C GLU A 82 17.81 8.15 -21.84
N LYS A 83 17.54 9.23 -21.08
CA LYS A 83 17.54 9.19 -19.61
C LYS A 83 16.35 8.37 -19.10
N GLN A 84 15.16 8.61 -19.65
CA GLN A 84 13.95 7.86 -19.30
C GLN A 84 14.13 6.36 -19.56
N MET A 85 14.72 5.99 -20.70
CA MET A 85 14.99 4.59 -21.04
C MET A 85 16.01 3.95 -20.08
N GLU A 86 17.07 4.67 -19.73
CA GLU A 86 18.06 4.22 -18.74
C GLU A 86 17.40 3.96 -17.38
N THR A 87 16.65 4.93 -16.85
CA THR A 87 15.96 4.79 -15.57
C THR A 87 14.97 3.63 -15.54
N VAL A 88 14.12 3.49 -16.55
CA VAL A 88 13.15 2.37 -16.62
C VAL A 88 13.87 1.02 -16.71
N SER A 89 15.00 0.96 -17.43
CA SER A 89 15.83 -0.25 -17.54
C SER A 89 16.50 -0.60 -16.21
N ASP A 90 17.00 0.39 -15.47
CA ASP A 90 17.63 0.20 -14.16
C ASP A 90 16.63 -0.34 -13.12
N ILE A 91 15.41 0.21 -13.09
CA ILE A 91 14.33 -0.29 -12.22
C ILE A 91 14.03 -1.76 -12.55
N MET A 92 13.84 -2.08 -13.83
CA MET A 92 13.56 -3.47 -14.25
C MET A 92 14.71 -4.41 -13.91
N ALA A 93 15.96 -4.00 -14.12
CA ALA A 93 17.15 -4.80 -13.83
C ALA A 93 17.32 -5.06 -12.31
N ALA A 94 16.96 -4.09 -11.46
CA ALA A 94 16.95 -4.28 -10.01
C ALA A 94 15.85 -5.25 -9.57
N LEU A 95 14.63 -5.13 -10.12
CA LEU A 95 13.52 -6.04 -9.86
C LEU A 95 13.82 -7.48 -10.31
N GLU A 96 14.51 -7.64 -11.44
CA GLU A 96 14.97 -8.94 -11.95
C GLU A 96 15.91 -9.67 -11.00
N LYS A 97 16.77 -8.92 -10.29
CA LYS A 97 17.67 -9.43 -9.27
C LYS A 97 16.98 -9.63 -7.91
N GLY A 98 15.72 -9.21 -7.78
CA GLY A 98 14.99 -9.18 -6.51
C GLY A 98 15.46 -8.08 -5.56
N ASN A 99 16.18 -7.06 -6.06
CA ASN A 99 16.69 -5.96 -5.25
C ASN A 99 15.67 -4.82 -5.16
N LEU A 100 14.69 -4.98 -4.26
CA LEU A 100 13.60 -4.01 -4.08
C LEU A 100 14.11 -2.63 -3.65
N LYS A 101 15.12 -2.59 -2.77
CA LYS A 101 15.70 -1.34 -2.28
C LYS A 101 16.32 -0.53 -3.41
N GLU A 102 17.12 -1.18 -4.27
CA GLU A 102 17.74 -0.52 -5.43
C GLU A 102 16.67 -0.01 -6.42
N ALA A 103 15.67 -0.84 -6.75
CA ALA A 103 14.57 -0.43 -7.63
C ALA A 103 13.82 0.78 -7.06
N ALA A 104 13.48 0.73 -5.78
CA ALA A 104 12.77 1.78 -5.08
C ALA A 104 13.61 3.07 -4.97
N SER A 105 14.93 2.95 -4.77
CA SER A 105 15.83 4.11 -4.70
C SER A 105 15.93 4.82 -6.05
N VAL A 106 15.98 4.08 -7.16
CA VAL A 106 15.93 4.69 -8.50
C VAL A 106 14.59 5.40 -8.72
N MET A 107 13.48 4.76 -8.32
CA MET A 107 12.15 5.35 -8.42
C MET A 107 11.98 6.63 -7.58
N GLU A 108 12.52 6.65 -6.37
CA GLU A 108 12.49 7.82 -5.48
C GLU A 108 13.36 8.95 -6.02
N CYS A 109 14.61 8.67 -6.40
CA CYS A 109 15.53 9.69 -6.92
C CYS A 109 15.04 10.34 -8.22
N GLU A 110 14.29 9.61 -9.04
CA GLU A 110 13.77 10.07 -10.33
C GLU A 110 12.24 10.28 -10.32
N ALA A 111 11.64 10.52 -9.14
CA ALA A 111 10.18 10.60 -8.98
C ALA A 111 9.52 11.65 -9.88
N ASP A 112 10.08 12.85 -9.99
CA ASP A 112 9.55 13.93 -10.85
C ASP A 112 9.60 13.53 -12.33
N MET A 113 10.68 12.89 -12.76
CA MET A 113 10.84 12.42 -14.14
C MET A 113 9.86 11.30 -14.47
N LEU A 114 9.69 10.34 -13.55
CA LEU A 114 8.73 9.24 -13.70
C LEU A 114 7.28 9.75 -13.69
N ALA A 115 6.99 10.80 -12.92
CA ALA A 115 5.70 11.46 -12.93
C ALA A 115 5.40 12.12 -14.28
N ASP A 116 6.33 12.91 -14.82
CA ASP A 116 6.15 13.51 -16.14
C ASP A 116 6.06 12.43 -17.24
N MET A 117 6.91 11.40 -17.19
CA MET A 117 6.84 10.27 -18.12
C MET A 117 5.46 9.61 -18.09
N PHE A 118 4.95 9.28 -16.90
CA PHE A 118 3.68 8.56 -16.79
C PHE A 118 2.48 9.41 -17.18
N TYR A 119 2.40 10.67 -16.73
CA TYR A 119 1.21 11.51 -16.97
C TYR A 119 1.25 12.27 -18.29
N THR A 120 2.44 12.59 -18.83
CA THR A 120 2.59 13.33 -20.09
C THR A 120 2.87 12.38 -21.26
N ALA A 121 3.95 11.59 -21.20
CA ALA A 121 4.35 10.75 -22.32
C ALA A 121 3.45 9.52 -22.50
N MET A 122 2.95 8.95 -21.40
CA MET A 122 2.06 7.79 -21.41
C MET A 122 0.57 8.14 -21.29
N ASP A 123 0.20 9.43 -21.15
CA ASP A 123 -1.19 9.90 -20.95
C ASP A 123 -1.90 9.21 -19.76
N GLY A 124 -1.14 8.82 -18.73
CA GLY A 124 -1.63 8.05 -17.58
C GLY A 124 -2.09 6.61 -17.92
N VAL A 125 -1.76 6.12 -19.12
CA VAL A 125 -2.11 4.77 -19.59
C VAL A 125 -1.02 3.78 -19.23
N ARG A 126 -1.41 2.54 -18.91
CA ARG A 126 -0.49 1.45 -18.60
C ARG A 126 0.07 0.84 -19.87
N TYR A 127 1.36 0.54 -19.86
CA TYR A 127 2.05 -0.18 -20.92
C TYR A 127 2.97 -1.23 -20.31
N LEU A 128 3.21 -2.32 -21.05
CA LEU A 128 4.20 -3.34 -20.67
C LEU A 128 5.57 -2.95 -21.23
N PHE A 129 6.52 -2.66 -20.35
CA PHE A 129 7.93 -2.56 -20.72
C PHE A 129 8.53 -3.96 -20.78
N ASP A 130 8.94 -4.39 -21.98
CA ASP A 130 9.50 -5.72 -22.25
C ASP A 130 11.03 -5.81 -22.06
N GLY A 131 11.66 -4.72 -21.60
CA GLY A 131 13.11 -4.58 -21.50
C GLY A 131 13.74 -3.83 -22.68
N SER A 132 12.96 -3.42 -23.67
CA SER A 132 13.44 -2.61 -24.80
C SER A 132 12.45 -1.52 -25.22
N SER A 133 11.15 -1.77 -25.09
CA SER A 133 10.11 -0.82 -25.47
C SER A 133 8.81 -1.04 -24.70
N PHE A 134 7.93 -0.04 -24.75
CA PHE A 134 6.60 -0.13 -24.18
C PHE A 134 5.59 -0.69 -25.20
N GLN A 135 4.89 -1.75 -24.81
CA GLN A 135 3.82 -2.40 -25.57
C GLN A 135 2.45 -2.01 -25.01
N ALA A 136 1.50 -1.68 -25.88
CA ALA A 136 0.12 -1.41 -25.48
C ALA A 136 -0.64 -2.68 -25.09
N ASP A 137 -0.24 -3.83 -25.65
CA ASP A 137 -0.75 -5.13 -25.25
C ASP A 137 0.01 -5.62 -24.01
N ILE A 138 -0.68 -5.69 -22.87
CA ILE A 138 -0.08 -6.05 -21.57
C ILE A 138 -0.20 -7.56 -21.38
N ASP A 139 0.56 -8.30 -22.18
CA ASP A 139 0.63 -9.76 -22.18
C ASP A 139 2.09 -10.21 -22.32
N GLY A 140 2.52 -11.15 -21.48
CA GLY A 140 3.90 -11.63 -21.44
C GLY A 140 4.68 -11.14 -20.22
N ARG A 141 6.01 -11.27 -20.26
CA ARG A 141 6.89 -10.91 -19.13
C ARG A 141 7.41 -9.49 -19.29
N GLY A 142 7.40 -8.71 -18.21
CA GLY A 142 7.96 -7.36 -18.21
C GLY A 142 7.60 -6.57 -16.96
N MET A 143 7.62 -5.25 -17.09
CA MET A 143 7.29 -4.30 -16.04
C MET A 143 6.15 -3.38 -16.49
N VAL A 144 5.20 -3.09 -15.61
CA VAL A 144 4.08 -2.17 -15.87
C VAL A 144 4.03 -1.11 -14.77
N PHE A 145 4.05 0.16 -15.17
CA PHE A 145 3.69 1.27 -14.29
C PHE A 145 2.17 1.35 -14.19
N THR A 146 1.65 1.38 -12.96
CA THR A 146 0.22 1.64 -12.69
C THR A 146 -0.04 3.07 -12.27
N LYS A 147 0.96 3.69 -11.64
CA LYS A 147 1.09 5.11 -11.27
C LYS A 147 2.59 5.45 -11.34
N ALA A 148 2.94 6.73 -11.34
CA ALA A 148 4.34 7.17 -11.41
C ALA A 148 5.27 6.47 -10.38
N GLY A 149 4.81 6.35 -9.13
CA GLY A 149 5.54 5.69 -8.04
C GLY A 149 5.15 4.23 -7.80
N THR A 150 4.50 3.54 -8.74
CA THR A 150 4.04 2.15 -8.52
C THR A 150 4.24 1.27 -9.74
N VAL A 151 5.05 0.22 -9.57
CA VAL A 151 5.39 -0.74 -10.62
C VAL A 151 5.00 -2.17 -10.26
N TYR A 152 4.65 -2.94 -11.28
CA TYR A 152 4.45 -4.38 -11.22
C TYR A 152 5.44 -5.03 -12.17
N TYR A 153 6.15 -6.05 -11.71
CA TYR A 153 7.10 -6.82 -12.49
C TYR A 153 6.79 -8.31 -12.41
N GLY A 154 6.75 -8.99 -13.54
CA GLY A 154 6.44 -10.42 -13.59
C GLY A 154 5.84 -10.82 -14.93
N THR A 155 4.95 -11.81 -14.89
CA THR A 155 4.18 -12.22 -16.06
C THR A 155 2.79 -11.58 -16.01
N PHE A 156 2.33 -11.11 -17.16
CA PHE A 156 1.00 -10.53 -17.35
C PHE A 156 0.21 -11.40 -18.33
N LYS A 157 -1.08 -11.50 -18.07
CA LYS A 157 -2.04 -12.20 -18.93
C LYS A 157 -3.34 -11.42 -18.98
N ALA A 158 -3.84 -11.14 -20.17
CA ALA A 158 -5.05 -10.35 -20.38
C ALA A 158 -5.00 -9.00 -19.63
N GLY A 159 -3.84 -8.35 -19.65
CA GLY A 159 -3.61 -7.06 -19.00
C GLY A 159 -3.46 -7.07 -17.49
N LYS A 160 -3.31 -8.24 -16.84
CA LYS A 160 -3.24 -8.35 -15.39
C LYS A 160 -2.06 -9.23 -14.92
N PRO A 161 -1.47 -8.96 -13.74
CA PRO A 161 -0.48 -9.85 -13.13
C PRO A 161 -0.97 -11.29 -13.01
N GLU A 162 -0.14 -12.25 -13.42
CA GLU A 162 -0.44 -13.68 -13.46
C GLU A 162 0.84 -14.49 -13.15
N GLY A 163 0.74 -15.47 -12.25
CA GLY A 163 1.89 -16.26 -11.79
C GLY A 163 2.79 -15.47 -10.84
N GLN A 164 4.10 -15.71 -10.87
CA GLN A 164 5.04 -15.06 -9.95
C GLN A 164 5.25 -13.59 -10.35
N CYS A 165 4.83 -12.65 -9.50
CA CYS A 165 5.02 -11.21 -9.71
C CYS A 165 5.44 -10.49 -8.42
N THR A 166 6.02 -9.30 -8.62
CA THR A 166 6.43 -8.32 -7.61
C THR A 166 5.70 -7.01 -7.89
N ALA A 167 4.97 -6.50 -6.92
CA ALA A 167 4.49 -5.12 -6.89
C ALA A 167 5.40 -4.31 -5.95
N LEU A 168 5.71 -3.07 -6.34
CA LEU A 168 6.54 -2.15 -5.58
C LEU A 168 5.97 -0.74 -5.70
N GLN A 169 5.85 -0.05 -4.56
CA GLN A 169 5.38 1.33 -4.49
C GLN A 169 6.31 2.16 -3.63
N VAL A 170 6.77 3.31 -4.14
CA VAL A 170 7.44 4.33 -3.32
C VAL A 170 6.38 5.21 -2.67
N VAL A 171 6.50 5.42 -1.36
CA VAL A 171 5.62 6.27 -0.58
C VAL A 171 6.43 7.46 -0.09
N ASP A 172 6.06 8.64 -0.58
CA ASP A 172 6.68 9.92 -0.19
C ASP A 172 5.99 10.44 1.09
N LEU A 173 6.71 10.37 2.21
CA LEU A 173 6.32 10.82 3.55
C LEU A 173 7.54 11.54 4.17
N ASP A 174 7.37 12.11 5.37
CA ASP A 174 8.49 12.71 6.12
C ASP A 174 9.70 11.76 6.28
N ALA A 175 9.45 10.46 6.33
CA ALA A 175 10.45 9.40 6.16
C ALA A 175 10.05 8.55 4.95
N PRO A 176 10.77 8.63 3.81
CA PRO A 176 10.40 7.89 2.61
C PRO A 176 10.60 6.39 2.84
N ARG A 177 9.70 5.60 2.25
CA ARG A 177 9.76 4.14 2.30
C ARG A 177 9.23 3.53 1.02
N TYR A 178 9.40 2.23 0.87
CA TYR A 178 8.72 1.48 -0.16
C TYR A 178 7.85 0.36 0.43
N ASP A 179 6.65 0.24 -0.12
CA ASP A 179 5.73 -0.85 0.13
C ASP A 179 5.89 -1.88 -0.99
N TYR A 180 5.73 -3.17 -0.70
CA TYR A 180 5.91 -4.23 -1.69
C TYR A 180 4.98 -5.41 -1.46
N SER A 181 4.70 -6.15 -2.52
CA SER A 181 3.97 -7.42 -2.48
C SER A 181 4.53 -8.39 -3.51
N GLN A 182 5.00 -9.56 -3.06
CA GLN A 182 5.67 -10.55 -3.89
C GLN A 182 5.04 -11.92 -3.69
N GLY A 183 4.75 -12.63 -4.78
CA GLY A 183 4.13 -13.95 -4.66
C GLY A 183 3.45 -14.41 -5.93
N ILE A 184 2.51 -15.35 -5.75
CA ILE A 184 1.66 -15.84 -6.83
C ILE A 184 0.45 -14.91 -7.00
N TRP A 185 0.23 -14.51 -8.25
CA TRP A 185 -0.88 -13.69 -8.69
C TRP A 185 -1.77 -14.46 -9.65
N LYS A 186 -3.05 -14.12 -9.67
CA LYS A 186 -4.04 -14.66 -10.60
C LYS A 186 -5.07 -13.60 -10.87
N ASP A 187 -5.29 -13.28 -12.15
CA ASP A 187 -6.27 -12.26 -12.56
C ASP A 187 -6.08 -10.93 -11.80
N GLY A 188 -4.81 -10.53 -11.59
CA GLY A 188 -4.44 -9.30 -10.91
C GLY A 188 -4.54 -9.30 -9.38
N ARG A 189 -4.87 -10.43 -8.74
CA ARG A 189 -4.92 -10.55 -7.28
C ARG A 189 -3.87 -11.50 -6.77
N MET A 190 -3.37 -11.31 -5.55
CA MET A 190 -2.54 -12.33 -4.90
C MET A 190 -3.38 -13.57 -4.58
N GLU A 191 -2.93 -14.73 -5.05
CA GLU A 191 -3.60 -16.02 -4.94
C GLU A 191 -2.56 -17.14 -4.81
N GLY A 192 -2.25 -17.53 -3.57
CA GLY A 192 -1.22 -18.52 -3.24
C GLY A 192 -0.13 -17.97 -2.33
N LYS A 193 1.05 -18.60 -2.34
CA LYS A 193 2.15 -18.19 -1.46
C LYS A 193 2.69 -16.81 -1.83
N GLY A 194 3.00 -16.01 -0.82
CA GLY A 194 3.60 -14.70 -1.01
C GLY A 194 3.91 -13.99 0.30
N HIS A 195 4.42 -12.78 0.17
CA HIS A 195 4.70 -11.88 1.27
C HIS A 195 4.47 -10.42 0.85
N THR A 196 4.14 -9.58 1.82
CA THR A 196 3.85 -8.15 1.63
C THR A 196 4.35 -7.37 2.84
N GLY A 197 4.77 -6.14 2.64
CA GLY A 197 5.39 -5.37 3.70
C GLY A 197 5.87 -4.00 3.25
N TYR A 198 6.66 -3.36 4.11
CA TYR A 198 7.32 -2.10 3.79
C TYR A 198 8.74 -2.06 4.38
N CYS A 199 9.56 -1.19 3.83
CA CYS A 199 10.93 -0.93 4.28
C CYS A 199 11.26 0.56 4.12
N TYR A 200 11.79 1.17 5.17
CA TYR A 200 12.36 2.52 5.11
C TYR A 200 13.70 2.51 4.36
N PHE A 201 13.94 3.52 3.52
CA PHE A 201 15.19 3.62 2.75
C PHE A 201 16.41 3.81 3.64
N GLU A 202 16.25 4.70 4.62
CA GLU A 202 17.27 5.11 5.56
C GLU A 202 16.82 4.80 6.99
N ARG A 203 16.32 5.81 7.72
CA ARG A 203 15.87 5.68 9.11
C ARG A 203 14.36 5.68 9.20
N SER A 204 13.83 4.77 10.02
CA SER A 204 12.44 4.83 10.45
C SER A 204 12.19 6.00 11.40
N PRO A 205 10.95 6.51 11.47
CA PRO A 205 10.51 7.38 12.55
C PRO A 205 10.73 6.73 13.93
N GLU A 206 10.91 7.56 14.96
CA GLU A 206 11.12 7.07 16.33
C GLU A 206 9.97 6.18 16.80
N GLY A 207 10.31 4.96 17.24
CA GLY A 207 9.34 3.97 17.71
C GLY A 207 8.74 3.09 16.60
N GLU A 208 9.11 3.30 15.33
CA GLU A 208 8.68 2.47 14.21
C GLU A 208 9.74 1.44 13.80
N ALA A 209 9.26 0.30 13.29
CA ALA A 209 10.12 -0.70 12.68
C ALA A 209 10.68 -0.19 11.33
N ARG A 210 11.95 -0.49 11.07
CA ARG A 210 12.62 -0.21 9.80
C ARG A 210 12.03 -1.06 8.67
N ASP A 211 11.74 -2.33 8.96
CA ASP A 211 11.11 -3.25 8.03
C ASP A 211 9.99 -4.03 8.69
N ILE A 212 8.89 -4.16 7.96
CA ILE A 212 7.79 -5.05 8.28
C ILE A 212 7.59 -6.02 7.12
N CYS A 213 7.37 -7.30 7.44
CA CYS A 213 6.98 -8.31 6.46
C CYS A 213 5.90 -9.24 7.02
N LYS A 214 4.85 -9.46 6.24
CA LYS A 214 3.81 -10.45 6.44
C LYS A 214 4.00 -11.53 5.37
N THR A 215 4.19 -12.78 5.78
CA THR A 215 4.40 -13.92 4.87
C THR A 215 3.32 -14.96 5.10
N GLY A 216 2.66 -15.43 4.04
CA GLY A 216 1.54 -16.36 4.18
C GLY A 216 1.02 -16.92 2.86
N THR A 217 -0.23 -17.36 2.89
CA THR A 217 -1.00 -17.74 1.69
C THR A 217 -2.10 -16.72 1.48
N PHE A 218 -2.20 -16.16 0.29
CA PHE A 218 -3.27 -15.24 -0.09
C PHE A 218 -4.39 -16.00 -0.82
N SER A 219 -5.62 -15.56 -0.60
CA SER A 219 -6.77 -15.85 -1.46
C SER A 219 -7.50 -14.54 -1.71
N GLN A 220 -7.61 -14.14 -2.98
CA GLN A 220 -8.23 -12.86 -3.37
C GLN A 220 -7.70 -11.67 -2.55
N ASP A 221 -6.38 -11.52 -2.46
CA ASP A 221 -5.69 -10.45 -1.71
C ASP A 221 -5.77 -10.53 -0.18
N LEU A 222 -6.49 -11.50 0.40
CA LEU A 222 -6.57 -11.71 1.85
C LEU A 222 -5.68 -12.88 2.28
N MET A 223 -4.98 -12.76 3.40
CA MET A 223 -4.21 -13.89 3.94
C MET A 223 -5.12 -14.91 4.62
N GLU A 224 -4.73 -16.18 4.50
CA GLU A 224 -5.44 -17.35 5.03
C GLU A 224 -4.47 -18.34 5.68
N GLY A 225 -4.93 -18.94 6.78
CA GLY A 225 -4.20 -19.99 7.50
C GLY A 225 -3.05 -19.45 8.33
N ASP A 226 -1.94 -20.18 8.35
CA ASP A 226 -0.77 -19.80 9.16
C ASP A 226 0.02 -18.69 8.45
N VAL A 227 0.28 -17.61 9.18
CA VAL A 227 1.00 -16.42 8.74
C VAL A 227 2.18 -16.15 9.68
N VAL A 228 3.28 -15.68 9.10
CA VAL A 228 4.46 -15.20 9.81
C VAL A 228 4.54 -13.69 9.65
N TYR A 229 4.65 -12.98 10.77
CA TYR A 229 4.91 -11.55 10.81
C TYR A 229 6.31 -11.31 11.36
N THR A 230 7.10 -10.48 10.68
CA THR A 230 8.42 -10.07 11.15
C THR A 230 8.53 -8.57 11.20
N SER A 231 9.15 -8.07 12.26
CA SER A 231 9.52 -6.68 12.44
C SER A 231 11.01 -6.58 12.66
N MET A 232 11.69 -5.71 11.92
CA MET A 232 13.11 -5.43 12.10
C MET A 232 13.31 -3.98 12.51
N ASN A 233 14.14 -3.75 13.52
CA ASN A 233 14.48 -2.40 13.98
C ASN A 233 15.73 -1.84 13.25
N GLU A 234 16.14 -0.64 13.63
CA GLU A 234 17.34 0.04 13.10
C GLU A 234 18.66 -0.67 13.43
N GLU A 235 18.66 -1.57 14.42
CA GLU A 235 19.83 -2.36 14.83
C GLU A 235 19.86 -3.76 14.20
N ASP A 236 19.05 -3.99 13.16
CA ASP A 236 18.87 -5.28 12.48
C ASP A 236 18.38 -6.42 13.38
N GLN A 237 17.79 -6.10 14.53
CA GLN A 237 17.16 -7.08 15.40
C GLN A 237 15.76 -7.40 14.88
N VAL A 238 15.52 -8.68 14.60
CA VAL A 238 14.26 -9.19 14.08
C VAL A 238 13.43 -9.80 15.20
N SER A 239 12.15 -9.50 15.23
CA SER A 239 11.14 -10.18 16.06
C SER A 239 10.11 -10.87 15.18
N THR A 240 9.68 -12.06 15.59
CA THR A 240 8.82 -12.93 14.78
C THR A 240 7.57 -13.32 15.55
N TRP A 241 6.43 -13.28 14.87
CA TRP A 241 5.16 -13.76 15.39
C TRP A 241 4.52 -14.75 14.42
N LYS A 242 3.94 -15.81 14.95
CA LYS A 242 3.17 -16.80 14.19
C LYS A 242 1.72 -16.78 14.63
N LEU A 243 0.84 -16.61 13.66
CA LEU A 243 -0.57 -16.34 13.91
C LEU A 243 -1.41 -17.04 12.84
N ARG A 244 -2.65 -17.37 13.23
CA ARG A 244 -3.64 -17.90 12.31
C ARG A 244 -4.54 -16.78 11.85
N VAL A 245 -4.80 -16.73 10.56
CA VAL A 245 -5.63 -15.73 9.91
C VAL A 245 -6.76 -16.42 9.15
N GLU A 246 -7.94 -15.83 9.19
CA GLU A 246 -9.10 -16.23 8.38
C GLU A 246 -9.72 -14.97 7.76
N HIS A 247 -9.89 -14.96 6.43
CA HIS A 247 -10.38 -13.81 5.67
C HIS A 247 -9.65 -12.50 5.99
N GLY A 248 -8.32 -12.57 6.16
CA GLY A 248 -7.49 -11.42 6.50
C GLY A 248 -7.61 -10.95 7.96
N ILE A 249 -8.34 -11.65 8.83
CA ILE A 249 -8.54 -11.30 10.25
C ILE A 249 -7.74 -12.26 11.12
N ALA A 250 -7.00 -11.75 12.12
CA ALA A 250 -6.29 -12.60 13.07
C ALA A 250 -7.28 -13.37 13.96
N ILE A 251 -7.05 -14.67 14.13
CA ILE A 251 -7.78 -15.49 15.09
C ILE A 251 -7.11 -15.34 16.47
N MET A 252 -7.88 -14.79 17.41
CA MET A 252 -7.48 -14.68 18.82
C MET A 252 -7.62 -16.04 19.51
N ASP A 253 -6.56 -16.85 19.44
CA ASP A 253 -6.45 -18.12 20.16
C ASP A 253 -5.97 -17.93 21.62
N ASP A 254 -5.69 -19.03 22.31
CA ASP A 254 -5.30 -19.05 23.73
C ASP A 254 -3.91 -18.46 24.01
N ARG A 255 -3.14 -18.09 22.98
CA ARG A 255 -1.84 -17.43 23.12
C ARG A 255 -1.95 -15.91 23.22
N TRP A 256 -3.13 -15.35 22.96
CA TRP A 256 -3.36 -13.91 23.04
C TRP A 256 -3.78 -13.50 24.45
N ASP A 257 -3.08 -12.52 24.99
CA ASP A 257 -3.44 -11.89 26.25
C ASP A 257 -4.27 -10.62 25.99
N TYR A 258 -5.48 -10.57 26.53
CA TYR A 258 -6.32 -9.37 26.48
C TYR A 258 -6.08 -8.48 27.69
N VAL A 259 -5.70 -7.23 27.45
CA VAL A 259 -5.40 -6.23 28.48
C VAL A 259 -6.58 -5.29 28.64
N GLU A 260 -7.48 -5.60 29.60
CA GLU A 260 -8.72 -4.84 29.83
C GLU A 260 -8.49 -3.33 30.07
N SER A 261 -7.36 -2.94 30.67
CA SER A 261 -7.08 -1.53 30.97
C SER A 261 -6.80 -0.68 29.74
N THR A 262 -6.34 -1.30 28.65
CA THR A 262 -6.02 -0.61 27.39
C THR A 262 -6.95 -1.01 26.24
N GLY A 263 -7.68 -2.13 26.35
CA GLY A 263 -8.53 -2.64 25.28
C GLY A 263 -7.73 -3.27 24.14
N GLU A 264 -6.57 -3.84 24.47
CA GLU A 264 -5.61 -4.36 23.49
C GLU A 264 -5.43 -5.88 23.63
N TYR A 265 -5.23 -6.54 22.50
CA TYR A 265 -4.75 -7.92 22.44
C TYR A 265 -3.24 -7.92 22.22
N GLN A 266 -2.53 -8.77 22.97
CA GLN A 266 -1.08 -8.91 22.90
C GLN A 266 -0.70 -10.36 22.59
N LEU A 267 0.21 -10.54 21.63
CA LEU A 267 0.80 -11.84 21.30
C LEU A 267 2.32 -11.72 21.45
N LEU A 268 2.92 -12.54 22.32
CA LEU A 268 4.37 -12.53 22.51
C LEU A 268 5.12 -13.02 21.27
N SER A 269 6.29 -12.44 21.04
CA SER A 269 7.21 -12.86 19.98
C SER A 269 7.76 -14.26 20.27
N GLU A 270 8.02 -15.02 19.21
CA GLU A 270 8.62 -16.35 19.28
C GLU A 270 10.10 -16.32 19.69
N ASP A 271 10.77 -15.19 19.44
CA ASP A 271 12.23 -15.05 19.57
C ASP A 271 12.65 -14.08 20.70
N ASN A 272 11.70 -13.33 21.25
CA ASN A 272 11.99 -12.33 22.27
C ASN A 272 10.78 -12.10 23.19
N ASP A 273 10.83 -12.68 24.40
CA ASP A 273 9.76 -12.59 25.40
C ASP A 273 9.44 -11.15 25.85
N ASN A 274 10.33 -10.18 25.56
CA ASN A 274 10.09 -8.78 25.87
C ASN A 274 9.32 -8.05 24.77
N HIS A 275 9.05 -8.66 23.62
CA HIS A 275 8.32 -8.03 22.51
C HIS A 275 6.95 -8.67 22.31
N ALA A 276 5.94 -7.85 22.11
CA ALA A 276 4.58 -8.27 21.79
C ALA A 276 4.09 -7.61 20.50
N TYR A 277 3.33 -8.38 19.71
CA TYR A 277 2.47 -7.83 18.68
C TYR A 277 1.19 -7.36 19.38
N VAL A 278 0.89 -6.08 19.22
CA VAL A 278 -0.25 -5.42 19.88
C VAL A 278 -1.24 -4.99 18.82
N VAL A 279 -2.52 -5.26 19.07
CA VAL A 279 -3.65 -4.84 18.24
C VAL A 279 -4.81 -4.41 19.12
N GLU A 280 -5.42 -3.25 18.80
CA GLU A 280 -6.60 -2.75 19.51
C GLU A 280 -7.83 -3.63 19.21
N GLU A 281 -8.80 -3.68 20.13
CA GLU A 281 -9.99 -4.52 19.99
C GLU A 281 -10.81 -4.25 18.73
N ASP A 282 -10.90 -2.99 18.29
CA ASP A 282 -11.60 -2.61 17.07
C ASP A 282 -10.83 -3.04 15.82
N GLN A 283 -9.51 -2.92 15.82
CA GLN A 283 -8.62 -3.37 14.74
C GLN A 283 -8.56 -4.89 14.64
N ALA A 284 -8.65 -5.60 15.76
CA ALA A 284 -8.65 -7.07 15.83
C ALA A 284 -9.79 -7.70 15.01
N ALA A 285 -10.90 -6.98 14.83
CA ALA A 285 -12.05 -7.42 14.04
C ALA A 285 -11.97 -6.99 12.55
N MET A 286 -10.92 -6.30 12.14
CA MET A 286 -10.74 -5.81 10.76
C MET A 286 -9.80 -6.71 9.96
N PRO A 287 -9.96 -6.76 8.62
CA PRO A 287 -9.06 -7.50 7.75
C PRO A 287 -7.71 -6.75 7.63
N MET A 288 -6.81 -6.98 8.59
CA MET A 288 -5.48 -6.35 8.66
C MET A 288 -4.39 -7.15 7.91
N TRP A 289 -4.66 -8.41 7.58
CA TRP A 289 -3.74 -9.33 6.93
C TRP A 289 -4.08 -9.43 5.44
N VAL A 290 -3.75 -8.36 4.72
CA VAL A 290 -4.11 -8.15 3.32
C VAL A 290 -2.89 -7.84 2.48
N ASN A 291 -3.01 -8.03 1.16
CA ASN A 291 -2.07 -7.52 0.18
C ASN A 291 -2.04 -5.99 0.25
N LEU A 292 -0.86 -5.40 0.46
CA LEU A 292 -0.72 -3.94 0.52
C LEU A 292 -0.89 -3.27 -0.84
N LEU A 293 -0.52 -3.95 -1.92
CA LEU A 293 -0.51 -3.38 -3.27
C LEU A 293 -1.52 -4.08 -4.16
N ILE A 294 -2.67 -3.45 -4.36
CA ILE A 294 -3.77 -3.99 -5.16
C ILE A 294 -3.61 -3.54 -6.62
N TRP A 295 -3.79 -4.47 -7.56
CA TRP A 295 -3.95 -4.12 -8.97
C TRP A 295 -5.33 -3.49 -9.18
N GLU A 296 -5.39 -2.16 -9.27
CA GLU A 296 -6.62 -1.43 -9.56
C GLU A 296 -7.07 -1.70 -11.01
N GLU A 297 -8.36 -1.97 -11.25
CA GLU A 297 -8.92 -2.13 -12.61
C GLU A 297 -9.07 -0.79 -13.35
#